data_AF-A0A430L8D9-F1
#
_entry.id   AF-A0A430L8D9-F1
#
_cell.length_a   1.000
_cell.length_b   1.000
_cell.length_c   1.000
_cell.angle_alpha   90.00
_cell.angle_beta   90.00
_cell.angle_gamma   90.00
#
_symmetry.space_group_name_H-M   'P 1'
#
loop_
_entity.id
_entity.type
_entity.pdbx_description
1 polymer ?
#
loop_
_entity_poly.entity_id
_entity_poly.type
_entity_poly.pdbx_seq_one_letter_code
_entity_poly.pdbx_strand_id
1 'polypeptide(L)'
;MRWVFSQLHGLADAIRTLNHAENGRMCRHGDLKPENILCFSSSTDPEVLKDHTSCVPVISDVGLSRTHDKSTQFRSKTKMVGGETIAYAAPETELYPDRATSRRYDIWSLACLYLEFVIWLLYGIEELDRCGREIHGKFYTTMDRPETLQVSRMQQANVNPEVERWIENIKKDPRCTTAGGSKQTAVSHVVDLVKERLLVTAANPDPRDDPDPEGDQTVSDSGDRSDDYGFHLMVRAPTKIGEGFQNSRVPDAGS
;
A
#
# COMPACT_ATOMS: atom_id res chain seq x y z
N MET A 1 -0.74 3.80 -20.55
CA MET A 1 -1.45 4.48 -19.45
C MET A 1 -2.63 3.69 -18.88
N ARG A 2 -3.64 3.24 -19.65
CA ARG A 2 -4.77 2.46 -19.07
C ARG A 2 -4.33 1.26 -18.23
N TRP A 3 -3.40 0.46 -18.77
CA TRP A 3 -2.86 -0.71 -18.06
C TRP A 3 -2.31 -0.36 -16.66
N VAL A 4 -1.56 0.74 -16.54
CA VAL A 4 -1.00 1.20 -15.25
C VAL A 4 -2.10 1.41 -14.22
N PHE A 5 -3.12 2.19 -14.55
CA PHE A 5 -4.20 2.50 -13.61
C PHE A 5 -5.04 1.25 -13.29
N SER A 6 -5.16 0.31 -14.23
CA SER A 6 -5.75 -1.00 -13.95
C SER A 6 -4.95 -1.78 -12.92
N GLN A 7 -3.61 -1.76 -12.98
CA GLN A 7 -2.78 -2.44 -11.99
C GLN A 7 -2.84 -1.78 -10.62
N LEU A 8 -2.74 -0.45 -10.54
CA LEU A 8 -2.90 0.28 -9.28
C LEU A 8 -4.28 -0.01 -8.67
N HIS A 9 -5.35 0.08 -9.46
CA HIS A 9 -6.69 -0.29 -9.00
C HIS A 9 -6.76 -1.75 -8.51
N GLY A 10 -6.12 -2.69 -9.21
CA GLY A 10 -6.06 -4.10 -8.81
C GLY A 10 -5.39 -4.30 -7.45
N LEU A 11 -4.28 -3.60 -7.18
CA LEU A 11 -3.61 -3.65 -5.87
C LEU A 11 -4.50 -3.08 -4.75
N ALA A 12 -5.13 -1.93 -4.99
CA ALA A 12 -6.10 -1.36 -4.03
C ALA A 12 -7.28 -2.31 -3.78
N ASP A 13 -7.82 -2.94 -4.82
CA ASP A 13 -8.95 -3.87 -4.68
C ASP A 13 -8.56 -5.16 -3.94
N ALA A 14 -7.33 -5.65 -4.15
CA ALA A 14 -6.78 -6.77 -3.39
C ALA A 14 -6.65 -6.43 -1.90
N ILE A 15 -6.08 -5.27 -1.55
CA ILE A 15 -5.99 -4.79 -0.16
C ILE A 15 -7.37 -4.59 0.44
N ARG A 16 -8.31 -3.99 -0.29
CA ARG A 16 -9.71 -3.83 0.14
C ARG A 16 -10.35 -5.19 0.42
N THR A 17 -10.18 -6.16 -0.48
CA THR A 17 -10.73 -7.50 -0.33
C THR A 17 -10.15 -8.21 0.89
N LEU A 18 -8.85 -8.08 1.14
CA LEU A 18 -8.18 -8.65 2.31
C LEU A 18 -8.72 -8.01 3.62
N ASN A 19 -8.81 -6.69 3.63
CA ASN A 19 -9.29 -5.88 4.75
C ASN A 19 -10.78 -6.07 5.07
N HIS A 20 -11.56 -6.64 4.16
CA HIS A 20 -13.00 -6.81 4.27
C HIS A 20 -13.47 -8.26 3.99
N ALA A 21 -12.57 -9.25 4.07
CA ALA A 21 -12.89 -10.61 3.71
C ALA A 21 -14.14 -11.14 4.45
N GLU A 22 -15.13 -11.58 3.67
CA GLU A 22 -16.51 -11.87 4.10
C GLU A 22 -16.63 -13.04 5.09
N ASN A 23 -15.58 -13.82 5.28
CA ASN A 23 -15.56 -15.00 6.15
C ASN A 23 -15.38 -14.65 7.65
N GLY A 24 -15.67 -13.41 8.05
CA GLY A 24 -15.49 -12.93 9.43
C GLY A 24 -14.03 -12.79 9.88
N ARG A 25 -13.06 -13.07 9.01
CA ARG A 25 -11.62 -12.91 9.26
C ARG A 25 -11.13 -11.65 8.58
N MET A 26 -11.46 -10.51 9.17
CA MET A 26 -10.88 -9.22 8.82
C MET A 26 -9.35 -9.34 8.97
N CYS A 27 -8.60 -9.29 7.86
CA CYS A 27 -7.16 -9.53 7.87
C CYS A 27 -6.43 -8.32 7.27
N ARG A 28 -5.31 -7.94 7.87
CA ARG A 28 -4.35 -6.99 7.28
C ARG A 28 -3.22 -7.74 6.62
N HIS A 29 -2.58 -7.13 5.64
CA HIS A 29 -1.36 -7.66 5.04
C HIS A 29 -0.18 -7.51 6.00
N GLY A 30 0.08 -6.28 6.47
CA GLY A 30 1.09 -5.96 7.50
C GLY A 30 2.55 -5.96 7.05
N ASP A 31 2.86 -6.46 5.85
CA ASP A 31 4.21 -6.41 5.26
C ASP A 31 4.17 -6.05 3.77
N LEU A 32 3.39 -5.04 3.39
CA LEU A 32 3.24 -4.67 1.99
C LEU A 32 4.48 -3.89 1.52
N LYS A 33 5.20 -4.42 0.52
CA LYS A 33 6.48 -3.91 -0.02
C LYS A 33 6.73 -4.49 -1.42
N PRO A 34 7.66 -3.93 -2.23
CA PRO A 34 7.86 -4.36 -3.60
C PRO A 34 8.18 -5.85 -3.75
N GLU A 35 8.92 -6.43 -2.80
CA GLU A 35 9.30 -7.85 -2.80
C GLU A 35 8.09 -8.78 -2.69
N ASN A 36 6.99 -8.29 -2.10
CA ASN A 36 5.74 -9.03 -1.93
C ASN A 36 4.71 -8.69 -3.05
N ILE A 37 5.15 -8.00 -4.12
CA ILE A 37 4.36 -7.76 -5.33
C ILE A 37 4.95 -8.62 -6.47
N LEU A 38 4.32 -9.76 -6.72
CA LEU A 38 4.74 -10.70 -7.75
C LEU A 38 4.20 -10.28 -9.13
N CYS A 39 5.05 -10.39 -10.14
CA CYS A 39 4.73 -10.03 -11.52
C CYS A 39 4.45 -11.28 -12.36
N PHE A 40 3.17 -11.59 -12.61
CA PHE A 40 2.77 -12.73 -13.44
C PHE A 40 2.48 -12.31 -14.88
N SER A 41 2.72 -13.20 -15.84
CA SER A 41 2.32 -12.90 -17.22
C SER A 41 0.79 -13.00 -17.36
N SER A 42 0.18 -12.05 -18.07
CA SER A 42 -1.24 -12.07 -18.41
C SER A 42 -1.60 -13.14 -19.44
N SER A 43 -0.60 -13.70 -20.13
CA SER A 43 -0.75 -14.79 -21.09
C SER A 43 0.08 -15.99 -20.67
N THR A 44 -0.53 -17.18 -20.74
CA THR A 44 0.17 -18.47 -20.62
C THR A 44 0.73 -18.95 -21.95
N ASP A 45 0.39 -18.27 -23.05
CA ASP A 45 0.88 -18.58 -24.39
C ASP A 45 2.32 -18.05 -24.57
N PRO A 46 3.30 -18.95 -24.82
CA PRO A 46 4.70 -18.56 -25.03
C PRO A 46 4.94 -17.78 -26.33
N GLU A 47 4.00 -17.78 -27.29
CA GLU A 47 4.14 -17.07 -28.56
C GLU A 47 3.69 -15.60 -28.49
N VAL A 48 2.98 -15.20 -27.43
CA VAL A 48 2.58 -13.80 -27.22
C VAL A 48 3.79 -12.97 -26.79
N LEU A 49 4.10 -11.92 -27.56
CA LEU A 49 5.14 -10.94 -27.24
C LEU A 49 4.90 -10.36 -25.83
N LYS A 50 5.80 -10.70 -24.90
CA LYS A 50 5.78 -10.19 -23.54
C LYS A 50 6.36 -8.78 -23.52
N ASP A 51 5.49 -7.79 -23.40
CA ASP A 51 5.90 -6.42 -23.07
C ASP A 51 5.61 -6.09 -21.60
N HIS A 52 5.93 -4.86 -21.18
CA HIS A 52 5.66 -4.38 -19.82
C HIS A 52 4.17 -4.36 -19.46
N THR A 53 3.26 -4.37 -20.45
CA THR A 53 1.80 -4.44 -20.24
C THR A 53 1.26 -5.87 -20.18
N SER A 54 2.12 -6.85 -20.44
CA SER A 54 1.80 -8.27 -20.38
C SER A 54 2.01 -8.85 -18.97
N CYS A 55 2.16 -7.99 -17.97
CA CYS A 55 2.35 -8.33 -16.57
C CYS A 55 1.07 -8.03 -15.75
N VAL A 56 0.84 -8.79 -14.69
CA VAL A 56 -0.21 -8.61 -13.67
C VAL A 56 0.46 -8.68 -12.30
N PRO A 57 0.53 -7.55 -11.56
CA PRO A 57 1.00 -7.52 -10.18
C PRO A 57 0.01 -8.24 -9.25
N VAL A 58 0.53 -9.11 -8.38
CA VAL A 58 -0.22 -9.91 -7.43
C VAL A 58 0.43 -9.81 -6.06
N ILE A 59 -0.37 -9.52 -5.03
CA ILE A 59 0.09 -9.46 -3.63
C ILE A 59 0.35 -10.89 -3.13
N SER A 60 1.55 -11.15 -2.60
CA SER A 60 1.95 -12.43 -1.98
C SER A 60 2.10 -12.32 -0.46
N ASP A 61 2.46 -13.41 0.21
CA ASP A 61 2.84 -13.43 1.64
C ASP A 61 1.77 -12.94 2.62
N VAL A 62 0.51 -13.04 2.19
CA VAL A 62 -0.67 -12.75 2.98
C VAL A 62 -0.73 -13.66 4.21
N GLY A 63 -0.69 -13.08 5.41
CA GLY A 63 -0.95 -13.80 6.66
C GLY A 63 0.29 -14.28 7.44
N LEU A 64 1.52 -14.12 6.92
CA LEU A 64 2.75 -14.32 7.70
C LEU A 64 3.01 -13.18 8.70
N SER A 65 2.33 -12.03 8.53
CA SER A 65 2.50 -10.84 9.38
C SER A 65 2.12 -11.06 10.85
N ARG A 66 1.07 -11.84 11.19
CA ARG A 66 0.67 -12.06 12.60
C ARG A 66 1.77 -12.73 13.43
N THR A 67 2.60 -13.56 12.80
CA THR A 67 3.75 -14.22 13.42
C THR A 67 5.00 -13.35 13.35
N HIS A 68 5.17 -12.56 12.29
CA HIS A 68 6.30 -11.64 12.16
C HIS A 68 6.19 -10.41 13.06
N ASP A 69 5.00 -9.90 13.39
CA ASP A 69 4.80 -8.74 14.28
C ASP A 69 5.55 -8.89 15.61
N LYS A 70 5.52 -10.10 16.20
CA LYS A 70 6.28 -10.40 17.43
C LYS A 70 7.79 -10.44 17.19
N SER A 71 8.24 -10.84 16.00
CA SER A 71 9.68 -10.87 15.68
C SER A 71 10.23 -9.50 15.25
N THR A 72 9.45 -8.68 14.54
CA THR A 72 9.85 -7.35 14.05
C THR A 72 9.77 -6.30 15.15
N GLN A 73 8.78 -6.36 16.06
CA GLN A 73 8.75 -5.51 17.26
C GLN A 73 9.91 -5.80 18.23
N PHE A 74 10.40 -7.04 18.29
CA PHE A 74 11.61 -7.36 19.06
C PHE A 74 12.90 -6.93 18.35
N ARG A 75 12.92 -6.96 17.00
CA ARG A 75 14.05 -6.44 16.19
C ARG A 75 14.13 -4.92 16.18
N SER A 76 13.04 -4.18 16.37
CA SER A 76 13.09 -2.71 16.48
C SER A 76 13.91 -2.22 17.69
N LYS A 77 14.08 -3.06 18.72
CA LYS A 77 14.99 -2.80 19.86
C LYS A 77 16.45 -3.18 19.61
N THR A 78 16.74 -3.95 18.56
CA THR A 78 18.09 -4.40 18.23
C THR A 78 18.50 -3.81 16.89
N LYS A 79 19.21 -2.67 16.93
CA LYS A 79 19.84 -2.03 15.77
C LYS A 79 20.42 -3.09 14.83
N MET A 80 19.79 -3.28 13.68
CA MET A 80 20.30 -4.13 12.62
C MET A 80 20.36 -3.35 11.31
N VAL A 81 21.46 -3.57 10.61
CA VAL A 81 21.96 -2.95 9.38
C VAL A 81 21.12 -3.32 8.14
N GLY A 82 19.79 -3.39 8.27
CA GLY A 82 18.87 -3.74 7.18
C GLY A 82 17.67 -2.78 7.15
N GLY A 83 17.83 -1.64 6.49
CA GLY A 83 16.84 -0.55 6.44
C GLY A 83 15.62 -0.79 5.53
N GLU A 84 15.58 -1.88 4.77
CA GLU A 84 14.55 -2.10 3.73
C GLU A 84 13.17 -2.49 4.30
N THR A 85 13.11 -3.29 5.37
CA THR A 85 11.81 -3.75 5.93
C THR A 85 11.04 -2.65 6.65
N ILE A 86 11.69 -1.56 7.06
CA ILE A 86 11.03 -0.44 7.74
C ILE A 86 10.59 0.70 6.81
N ALA A 87 11.03 0.68 5.54
CA ALA A 87 10.82 1.80 4.63
C ALA A 87 9.33 2.06 4.35
N TYR A 88 8.56 0.98 4.22
CA TYR A 88 7.12 0.98 3.95
C TYR A 88 6.26 0.99 5.23
N ALA A 89 6.89 0.91 6.41
CA ALA A 89 6.15 0.86 7.67
C ALA A 89 5.45 2.19 7.95
N ALA A 90 4.22 2.09 8.42
CA ALA A 90 3.42 3.27 8.75
C ALA A 90 3.83 3.85 10.12
N PRO A 91 3.71 5.18 10.30
CA PRO A 91 4.21 5.87 11.48
C PRO A 91 3.60 5.37 12.80
N GLU A 92 2.37 4.84 12.79
CA GLU A 92 1.73 4.30 14.00
C GLU A 92 2.53 3.17 14.66
N THR A 93 3.36 2.45 13.91
CA THR A 93 4.19 1.37 14.48
C THR A 93 5.31 1.88 15.39
N GLU A 94 5.72 3.14 15.22
CA GLU A 94 6.71 3.81 16.07
C GLU A 94 6.05 4.73 17.08
N LEU A 95 4.96 5.42 16.69
CA LEU A 95 4.22 6.31 17.58
C LEU A 95 3.40 5.58 18.64
N TYR A 96 2.90 4.37 18.32
CA TYR A 96 2.02 3.58 19.18
C TYR A 96 2.45 2.10 19.21
N PRO A 97 3.67 1.79 19.70
CA PRO A 97 4.23 0.45 19.63
C PRO A 97 3.42 -0.60 20.41
N ASP A 98 2.69 -0.18 21.44
CA ASP A 98 1.88 -1.05 22.29
C ASP A 98 0.44 -1.24 21.76
N ARG A 99 0.07 -0.60 20.64
CA ARG A 99 -1.26 -0.70 20.04
C ARG A 99 -1.29 -1.72 18.90
N ALA A 100 -2.45 -2.35 18.73
CA ALA A 100 -2.69 -3.15 17.54
C ALA A 100 -2.61 -2.24 16.29
N THR A 101 -1.75 -2.60 15.34
CA THR A 101 -1.63 -1.85 14.09
C THR A 101 -2.95 -1.88 13.30
N SER A 102 -3.45 -0.71 12.91
CA SER A 102 -4.72 -0.64 12.17
C SER A 102 -4.53 -1.09 10.71
N ARG A 103 -5.63 -1.31 9.99
CA ARG A 103 -5.61 -1.54 8.53
C ARG A 103 -5.09 -0.35 7.73
N ARG A 104 -5.01 0.84 8.34
CA ARG A 104 -4.41 2.03 7.69
C ARG A 104 -2.93 1.83 7.41
N TYR A 105 -2.28 0.89 8.10
CA TYR A 105 -0.91 0.49 7.80
C TYR A 105 -0.73 0.02 6.35
N ASP A 106 -1.65 -0.82 5.86
CA ASP A 106 -1.59 -1.30 4.47
C ASP A 106 -1.87 -0.16 3.48
N ILE A 107 -2.70 0.80 3.87
CA ILE A 107 -3.00 2.00 3.05
C ILE A 107 -1.76 2.90 2.94
N TRP A 108 -1.03 3.11 4.04
CA TRP A 108 0.24 3.83 4.04
C TRP A 108 1.29 3.12 3.18
N SER A 109 1.44 1.80 3.37
CA SER A 109 2.39 0.98 2.60
C SER A 109 2.07 1.03 1.09
N LEU A 110 0.78 0.98 0.74
CA LEU A 110 0.30 1.11 -0.64
C LEU A 110 0.61 2.50 -1.22
N ALA A 111 0.55 3.55 -0.40
CA ALA A 111 0.93 4.91 -0.81
C ALA A 111 2.40 4.99 -1.24
N CYS A 112 3.28 4.35 -0.46
CA CYS A 112 4.71 4.28 -0.74
C CYS A 112 4.95 3.57 -2.09
N LEU A 113 4.32 2.40 -2.29
CA LEU A 113 4.39 1.66 -3.55
C LEU A 113 3.87 2.47 -4.75
N TYR A 114 2.78 3.21 -4.58
CA TYR A 114 2.22 4.03 -5.66
C TYR A 114 3.16 5.16 -6.05
N LEU A 115 3.80 5.82 -5.08
CA LEU A 115 4.75 6.88 -5.37
C LEU A 115 5.95 6.33 -6.13
N GLU A 116 6.54 5.23 -5.67
CA GLU A 116 7.66 4.58 -6.35
C GLU A 116 7.30 4.14 -7.77
N PHE A 117 6.10 3.58 -7.95
CA PHE A 117 5.61 3.18 -9.27
C PHE A 117 5.46 4.39 -10.21
N VAL A 118 4.95 5.52 -9.72
CA VAL A 118 4.83 6.75 -10.51
C VAL A 118 6.21 7.32 -10.86
N ILE A 119 7.17 7.30 -9.93
CA ILE A 119 8.54 7.74 -10.18
C ILE A 119 9.18 6.88 -11.27
N TRP A 120 9.09 5.56 -11.15
CA TRP A 120 9.59 4.64 -12.16
C TRP A 120 8.93 4.87 -13.53
N LEU A 121 7.61 5.03 -13.55
CA LEU A 121 6.85 5.27 -14.79
C LEU A 121 7.28 6.56 -15.50
N LEU A 122 7.54 7.62 -14.75
CA LEU A 122 7.90 8.93 -15.30
C LEU A 122 9.38 9.05 -15.60
N TYR A 123 10.25 8.45 -14.80
CA TYR A 123 11.67 8.80 -14.80
C TYR A 123 12.60 7.59 -14.96
N GLY A 124 12.08 6.37 -14.94
CA GLY A 124 12.88 5.15 -15.06
C GLY A 124 13.47 4.68 -13.74
N ILE A 125 14.25 3.61 -13.83
CA ILE A 125 14.78 2.89 -12.65
C ILE A 125 15.87 3.68 -11.92
N GLU A 126 16.70 4.42 -12.66
CA GLU A 126 17.81 5.19 -12.10
C GLU A 126 17.32 6.28 -11.13
N GLU A 127 16.17 6.85 -11.47
CA GLU A 127 15.53 7.93 -10.74
C GLU A 127 14.74 7.41 -9.54
N LEU A 128 14.14 6.21 -9.67
CA LEU A 128 13.59 5.47 -8.53
C LEU A 128 14.70 5.14 -7.52
N ASP A 129 15.84 4.62 -7.97
CA ASP A 129 16.98 4.31 -7.10
C ASP A 129 17.52 5.57 -6.42
N ARG A 130 17.54 6.70 -7.12
CA ARG A 130 17.94 7.99 -6.53
C ARG A 130 16.94 8.41 -5.46
N CYS A 131 15.65 8.32 -5.73
CA CYS A 131 14.60 8.62 -4.75
C CYS A 131 14.80 7.82 -3.46
N GLY A 132 15.01 6.50 -3.55
CA GLY A 132 15.25 5.65 -2.38
C GLY A 132 16.48 6.07 -1.57
N ARG A 133 17.58 6.45 -2.25
CA ARG A 133 18.78 6.97 -1.58
C ARG A 133 18.54 8.31 -0.87
N GLU A 134 17.77 9.20 -1.48
CA GLU A 134 17.47 10.54 -0.94
C GLU A 134 16.50 10.47 0.25
N ILE A 135 15.45 9.64 0.18
CA ILE A 135 14.51 9.42 1.29
C ILE A 135 15.23 8.84 2.51
N HIS A 136 16.25 8.00 2.30
CA HIS A 136 17.10 7.42 3.33
C HIS A 136 16.31 6.67 4.43
N GLY A 137 15.48 5.71 4.01
CA GLY A 137 14.72 4.84 4.91
C GLY A 137 13.23 5.09 4.84
N LYS A 138 12.64 5.69 5.88
CA LYS A 138 11.18 5.77 6.05
C LYS A 138 10.57 6.92 5.28
N PHE A 139 9.32 6.73 4.83
CA PHE A 139 8.50 7.78 4.21
C PHE A 139 7.97 8.83 5.19
N TYR A 140 8.31 8.71 6.47
CA TYR A 140 7.98 9.68 7.50
C TYR A 140 9.19 9.98 8.39
N THR A 141 9.10 11.09 9.12
CA THR A 141 10.02 11.47 10.20
C THR A 141 9.23 11.66 11.49
N THR A 142 9.82 11.34 12.63
CA THR A 142 9.24 11.60 13.95
C THR A 142 9.83 12.86 14.55
N MET A 143 9.00 13.68 15.17
CA MET A 143 9.42 14.85 15.94
C MET A 143 8.84 14.78 17.35
N ASP A 144 9.62 15.19 18.34
CA ASP A 144 9.11 15.39 19.69
C ASP A 144 8.17 16.60 19.71
N ARG A 145 7.01 16.47 20.34
CA ARG A 145 6.13 17.63 20.56
C ARG A 145 6.77 18.60 21.56
N PRO A 146 6.65 19.92 21.34
CA PRO A 146 7.14 20.91 22.29
C PRO A 146 6.47 20.74 23.66
N GLU A 147 7.27 20.84 24.73
CA GLU A 147 6.94 20.54 26.14
C GLU A 147 5.81 21.40 26.76
N THR A 148 5.18 22.30 26.00
CA THR A 148 4.13 23.20 26.50
C THR A 148 2.78 22.52 26.71
N LEU A 149 2.62 21.26 26.29
CA LEU A 149 1.45 20.43 26.56
C LEU A 149 1.86 19.26 27.46
N GLN A 150 2.05 19.55 28.76
CA GLN A 150 2.28 18.54 29.79
C GLN A 150 1.08 17.60 29.90
N VAL A 151 1.08 16.48 29.18
CA VAL A 151 0.83 15.11 29.68
C VAL A 151 1.28 14.15 28.56
N SER A 152 2.33 13.36 28.80
CA SER A 152 2.95 12.37 27.90
C SER A 152 3.71 12.93 26.68
N ARG A 153 4.94 12.44 26.46
CA ARG A 153 5.72 12.68 25.24
C ARG A 153 4.97 12.05 24.05
N MET A 154 4.01 12.76 23.48
CA MET A 154 3.42 12.34 22.21
C MET A 154 4.37 12.73 21.10
N GLN A 155 5.10 11.76 20.55
CA GLN A 155 5.78 11.94 19.27
C GLN A 155 4.74 12.18 18.18
N GLN A 156 5.07 13.02 17.21
CA GLN A 156 4.27 13.23 16.01
C GLN A 156 5.07 12.80 14.79
N ALA A 157 4.41 12.20 13.82
CA ALA A 157 5.00 11.92 12.52
C ALA A 157 4.59 12.97 11.49
N ASN A 158 5.54 13.32 10.64
CA ASN A 158 5.33 14.09 9.42
C ASN A 158 5.85 13.29 8.24
N VAL A 159 5.28 13.51 7.04
CA VAL A 159 5.84 12.91 5.81
C VAL A 159 7.29 13.34 5.67
N ASN A 160 8.15 12.45 5.19
CA ASN A 160 9.57 12.75 5.02
C ASN A 160 9.72 13.92 4.03
N PRO A 161 10.47 14.98 4.37
CA PRO A 161 10.62 16.15 3.50
C PRO A 161 11.11 15.81 2.09
N GLU A 162 11.93 14.77 1.93
CA GLU A 162 12.38 14.31 0.62
C GLU A 162 11.25 13.67 -0.18
N VAL A 163 10.36 12.91 0.46
CA VAL A 163 9.14 12.38 -0.17
C VAL A 163 8.26 13.53 -0.66
N GLU A 164 8.05 14.57 0.17
CA GLU A 164 7.30 15.75 -0.23
C GLU A 164 7.94 16.47 -1.42
N ARG A 165 9.28 16.61 -1.41
CA ARG A 165 10.03 17.21 -2.52
C ARG A 165 9.83 16.44 -3.83
N TRP A 166 9.89 15.11 -3.79
CA TRP A 166 9.61 14.26 -4.95
C TRP A 166 8.18 14.42 -5.47
N ILE A 167 7.19 14.42 -4.57
CA ILE A 167 5.78 14.66 -4.93
C ILE A 167 5.61 16.01 -5.63
N GLU A 168 6.18 17.09 -5.06
CA GLU A 168 6.08 18.42 -5.66
C GLU A 168 6.81 18.54 -7.01
N ASN A 169 7.91 17.81 -7.20
CA ASN A 169 8.60 17.74 -8.48
C ASN A 169 7.75 17.02 -9.54
N ILE A 170 7.14 15.89 -9.17
CA ILE A 170 6.23 15.15 -10.07
C ILE A 170 5.06 16.03 -10.48
N LYS A 171 4.44 16.78 -9.55
CA LYS A 171 3.31 17.67 -9.86
C LYS A 171 3.63 18.77 -10.86
N LYS A 172 4.91 19.17 -10.96
CA LYS A 172 5.40 20.15 -11.94
C LYS A 172 5.76 19.54 -13.29
N ASP A 173 5.78 18.21 -13.40
CA ASP A 173 6.12 17.52 -14.64
C ASP A 173 5.08 17.83 -15.73
N PRO A 174 5.50 18.13 -16.97
CA PRO A 174 4.57 18.37 -18.08
C PRO A 174 3.57 17.23 -18.31
N ARG A 175 3.91 15.99 -17.94
CA ARG A 175 3.03 14.81 -18.07
C ARG A 175 1.93 14.74 -17.01
N CYS A 176 1.99 15.60 -15.99
CA CYS A 176 0.94 15.79 -14.99
C CYS A 176 -0.13 16.81 -15.43
N THR A 177 0.09 17.53 -16.54
CA THR A 177 -0.87 18.48 -17.12
C THR A 177 -1.20 18.11 -18.57
N THR A 178 -2.40 18.44 -19.04
CA THR A 178 -2.77 18.24 -20.44
C THR A 178 -2.15 19.31 -21.34
N ALA A 179 -2.03 19.03 -22.64
CA ALA A 179 -1.66 20.05 -23.63
C ALA A 179 -2.57 21.30 -23.46
N GLY A 180 -1.96 22.44 -23.14
CA GLY A 180 -2.66 23.69 -22.80
C GLY A 180 -2.77 24.02 -21.31
N GLY A 181 -2.20 23.20 -20.41
CA GLY A 181 -2.02 23.51 -18.98
C GLY A 181 -3.31 23.57 -18.14
N SER A 182 -4.47 23.29 -18.72
CA SER A 182 -5.77 23.58 -18.10
C SER A 182 -6.40 22.40 -17.35
N LYS A 183 -5.95 21.16 -17.54
CA LYS A 183 -6.49 19.97 -16.86
C LYS A 183 -5.38 19.08 -16.32
N GLN A 184 -5.62 18.53 -15.14
CA GLN A 184 -4.76 17.52 -14.52
C GLN A 184 -4.88 16.18 -15.27
N THR A 185 -3.76 15.47 -15.41
CA THR A 185 -3.77 14.12 -15.96
C THR A 185 -4.07 13.10 -14.87
N ALA A 186 -4.35 11.86 -15.27
CA ALA A 186 -4.55 10.76 -14.33
C ALA A 186 -3.33 10.50 -13.43
N VAL A 187 -2.11 10.81 -13.90
CA VAL A 187 -0.89 10.74 -13.07
C VAL A 187 -0.94 11.78 -11.95
N SER A 188 -1.30 13.03 -12.28
CA SER A 188 -1.49 14.07 -11.25
C SER A 188 -2.52 13.65 -10.20
N HIS A 189 -3.64 13.07 -10.62
CA HIS A 189 -4.66 12.61 -9.66
C HIS A 189 -4.17 11.48 -8.74
N VAL A 190 -3.33 10.55 -9.24
CA VAL A 190 -2.73 9.51 -8.39
C VAL A 190 -1.76 10.13 -7.38
N VAL A 191 -0.95 11.10 -7.80
CA VAL A 191 0.00 11.78 -6.91
C VAL A 191 -0.73 12.60 -5.85
N ASP A 192 -1.81 13.28 -6.22
CA ASP A 192 -2.69 13.99 -5.28
C ASP A 192 -3.36 13.02 -4.30
N LEU A 193 -3.84 11.86 -4.78
CA LEU A 193 -4.39 10.81 -3.93
C LEU A 193 -3.36 10.31 -2.91
N VAL A 194 -2.12 10.01 -3.35
CA VAL A 194 -1.03 9.58 -2.48
C VAL A 194 -0.78 10.62 -1.40
N LYS A 195 -0.59 11.89 -1.78
CA LYS A 195 -0.27 12.99 -0.86
C LYS A 195 -1.40 13.26 0.15
N GLU A 196 -2.64 13.36 -0.32
CA GLU A 196 -3.73 13.93 0.46
C GLU A 196 -4.53 12.87 1.24
N ARG A 197 -4.49 11.61 0.79
CA ARG A 197 -5.39 10.56 1.31
C ARG A 197 -4.69 9.31 1.78
N LEU A 198 -3.52 8.97 1.25
CA LEU A 198 -2.84 7.71 1.58
C LEU A 198 -1.66 7.91 2.54
N LEU A 199 -0.82 8.94 2.34
CA LEU A 199 0.28 9.33 3.25
C LEU A 199 -0.21 10.19 4.43
N VAL A 200 -1.20 9.68 5.17
CA VAL A 200 -1.76 10.39 6.32
C VAL A 200 -1.02 9.98 7.60
N THR A 201 -0.26 10.91 8.19
CA THR A 201 0.51 10.66 9.43
C THR A 201 -0.30 10.82 10.71
N ALA A 202 -1.46 11.47 10.62
CA ALA A 202 -2.41 11.52 11.71
C ALA A 202 -3.12 10.16 11.81
N ALA A 203 -2.55 9.25 12.60
CA ALA A 203 -3.29 8.10 13.07
C ALA A 203 -4.37 8.62 14.04
N ASN A 204 -5.47 9.14 13.51
CA ASN A 204 -6.64 9.38 14.34
C ASN A 204 -7.09 7.99 14.80
N PRO A 205 -6.95 7.64 16.09
CA PRO A 205 -7.26 6.31 16.56
C PRO A 205 -8.73 6.03 16.21
N ASP A 206 -8.98 4.92 15.52
CA ASP A 206 -10.34 4.41 15.47
C ASP A 206 -10.66 3.97 16.91
N PRO A 207 -11.75 4.43 17.54
CA PRO A 207 -12.13 3.97 18.88
C PRO A 207 -12.31 2.45 18.98
N ARG A 208 -12.40 1.76 17.84
CA ARG A 208 -12.46 0.29 17.73
C ARG A 208 -11.09 -0.40 17.78
N ASP A 209 -9.99 0.36 17.73
CA ASP A 209 -8.62 -0.15 17.84
C ASP A 209 -8.13 -0.18 19.30
N ASP A 210 -8.95 0.25 20.26
CA ASP A 210 -8.67 0.07 21.69
C ASP A 210 -8.82 -1.42 22.07
N PRO A 211 -7.88 -2.00 22.84
CA PRO A 211 -8.01 -3.36 23.31
C PRO A 211 -9.24 -3.49 24.21
N ASP A 212 -10.10 -4.47 23.92
CA ASP A 212 -11.23 -4.83 24.79
C ASP A 212 -10.74 -4.98 26.24
N PRO A 213 -11.34 -4.29 27.23
CA PRO A 213 -10.86 -4.32 28.60
C PRO A 213 -11.22 -5.61 29.37
N GLU A 214 -11.78 -6.64 28.75
CA GLU A 214 -12.21 -7.86 29.46
C GLU A 214 -11.92 -9.15 28.68
N GLY A 215 -11.13 -10.05 29.27
CA GLY A 215 -11.02 -11.43 28.80
C GLY A 215 -9.73 -12.17 29.11
N ASP A 216 -9.24 -12.12 30.36
CA ASP A 216 -8.35 -13.18 30.85
C ASP A 216 -9.16 -14.49 30.90
N GLN A 217 -9.03 -15.31 29.87
CA GLN A 217 -9.36 -16.73 29.92
C GLN A 217 -8.15 -17.53 29.48
N THR A 218 -7.40 -17.93 30.48
CA THR A 218 -6.52 -19.09 30.49
C THR A 218 -7.28 -20.31 29.94
N VAL A 219 -7.02 -20.67 28.67
CA VAL A 219 -7.45 -21.97 28.14
C VAL A 219 -6.30 -22.94 28.31
N SER A 220 -6.54 -23.88 29.22
CA SER A 220 -5.71 -25.03 29.56
C SER A 220 -5.40 -25.91 28.35
N ASP A 221 -4.15 -26.37 28.34
CA ASP A 221 -3.58 -27.45 27.55
C ASP A 221 -4.44 -28.73 27.59
N SER A 222 -4.88 -29.22 26.43
CA SER A 222 -5.18 -30.65 26.21
C SER A 222 -5.34 -30.98 24.72
N GLY A 223 -4.46 -31.86 24.24
CA GLY A 223 -4.84 -32.93 23.30
C GLY A 223 -4.77 -32.64 21.81
N ASP A 224 -3.60 -32.91 21.23
CA ASP A 224 -3.36 -33.63 19.97
C ASP A 224 -4.55 -33.85 19.01
N ARG A 225 -4.52 -33.15 17.86
CA ARG A 225 -5.05 -33.61 16.56
C ARG A 225 -4.31 -32.91 15.44
N SER A 226 -3.55 -33.69 14.68
CA SER A 226 -2.94 -33.33 13.41
C SER A 226 -4.02 -33.11 12.34
N ASP A 227 -4.41 -31.86 12.11
CA ASP A 227 -5.19 -31.49 10.92
C ASP A 227 -4.27 -30.76 9.93
N ASP A 228 -4.09 -31.42 8.79
CA ASP A 228 -3.36 -30.99 7.60
C ASP A 228 -3.93 -29.68 7.03
N TYR A 229 -3.34 -28.55 7.40
CA TYR A 229 -3.66 -27.25 6.80
C TYR A 229 -2.95 -27.08 5.46
N GLY A 230 -3.53 -27.69 4.43
CA GLY A 230 -3.23 -27.33 3.04
C GLY A 230 -3.60 -25.87 2.79
N PHE A 231 -2.60 -25.03 2.54
CA PHE A 231 -2.81 -23.64 2.15
C PHE A 231 -3.47 -23.58 0.76
N HIS A 232 -4.69 -23.05 0.69
CA HIS A 232 -5.33 -22.76 -0.58
C HIS A 232 -4.79 -21.43 -1.12
N LEU A 233 -3.91 -21.49 -2.11
CA LEU A 233 -3.54 -20.33 -2.92
C LEU A 233 -4.83 -19.73 -3.50
N MET A 234 -5.20 -18.54 -3.06
CA MET A 234 -6.42 -17.87 -3.50
C MET A 234 -6.15 -17.17 -4.84
N VAL A 235 -5.98 -17.94 -5.92
CA VAL A 235 -5.93 -17.40 -7.28
C VAL A 235 -7.35 -17.09 -7.70
N ARG A 236 -7.76 -15.81 -7.66
CA ARG A 236 -8.99 -15.36 -8.30
C ARG A 236 -8.69 -14.99 -9.75
N ALA A 237 -9.52 -15.48 -10.67
CA ALA A 237 -9.42 -15.15 -12.08
C ALA A 237 -9.56 -13.63 -12.29
N PRO A 238 -8.91 -13.03 -13.30
CA PRO A 238 -9.10 -11.63 -13.65
C PRO A 238 -10.59 -11.38 -13.90
N THR A 239 -11.18 -10.41 -13.18
CA THR A 239 -12.58 -10.03 -13.36
C THR A 239 -12.77 -9.60 -14.82
N LYS A 240 -13.51 -10.42 -15.58
CA LYS A 240 -13.92 -10.13 -16.95
C LYS A 240 -14.73 -8.84 -16.93
N ILE A 241 -14.22 -7.75 -17.51
CA ILE A 241 -15.01 -6.55 -17.75
C ILE A 241 -16.02 -6.94 -18.84
N GLY A 242 -17.30 -7.03 -18.45
CA GLY A 242 -18.38 -7.47 -19.32
C GLY A 242 -18.55 -6.57 -20.55
N GLU A 243 -18.73 -7.22 -21.70
CA GLU A 243 -19.22 -6.62 -22.93
C GLU A 243 -20.64 -6.09 -22.69
N GLY A 244 -20.79 -4.77 -22.75
CA GLY A 244 -22.05 -4.11 -22.42
C GLY A 244 -22.11 -2.66 -22.86
N PHE A 245 -21.67 -2.36 -24.10
CA PHE A 245 -22.06 -1.13 -24.79
C PHE A 245 -22.50 -1.50 -26.21
N GLN A 246 -23.77 -1.89 -26.32
CA GLN A 246 -24.44 -1.97 -27.62
C GLN A 246 -24.61 -0.56 -28.19
N ASN A 247 -24.21 -0.43 -29.45
CA ASN A 247 -24.51 0.65 -30.37
C ASN A 247 -25.94 1.17 -30.24
N SER A 248 -26.11 2.43 -29.85
CA SER A 248 -27.28 3.23 -30.21
C SER A 248 -26.92 4.18 -31.35
N ARG A 249 -27.57 3.92 -32.48
CA ARG A 249 -27.51 4.63 -33.76
C ARG A 249 -27.83 6.12 -33.58
N VAL A 250 -27.09 6.95 -34.29
CA VAL A 250 -27.46 8.33 -34.65
C VAL A 250 -28.60 8.28 -35.68
N PRO A 251 -29.70 9.03 -35.52
CA PRO A 251 -30.55 9.37 -36.64
C PRO A 251 -30.06 10.67 -37.29
N ASP A 252 -29.78 10.57 -38.59
CA ASP A 252 -29.77 11.68 -39.54
C ASP A 252 -31.09 12.46 -39.48
N ALA A 253 -31.00 13.78 -39.49
CA ALA A 253 -32.03 14.65 -40.04
C ALA A 253 -31.38 15.94 -40.53
N GLY A 254 -31.04 15.96 -41.82
CA GLY A 254 -30.91 17.18 -42.60
C GLY A 254 -32.20 17.41 -43.39
N SER A 255 -32.83 18.56 -43.18
CA SER A 255 -33.52 19.46 -44.14
C SER A 255 -34.26 20.52 -43.36
#